data_AF-A0A414SED5-F1
#
_entry.id   AF-A0A414SED5-F1
#
_cell.length_a   1.000
_cell.length_b   1.000
_cell.length_c   1.000
_cell.angle_alpha   90.00
_cell.angle_beta   90.00
_cell.angle_gamma   90.00
#
_symmetry.space_group_name_H-M   'P 1'
#
loop_
_entity.id
_entity.type
_entity.pdbx_description
1 polymer ?
#
loop_
_entity_poly.entity_id
_entity_poly.type
_entity_poly.pdbx_seq_one_letter_code
_entity_poly.pdbx_strand_id
1 'polypeptide(L)'
;MKERKKLSLKKIIQKLLINYALFILIFFTLGFVNSISVIRINFLIDVFLIIYSLYFNLMLLKKEYNVHFFVKILFVFITMFLAIFVYFAFLMPENGLPPVLFM
;
A
#
# COMPACT_ATOMS: atom_id res chain seq x y z
N MET A 1 0.35 -31.66 -11.70
CA MET A 1 0.40 -31.02 -10.37
C MET A 1 1.20 -29.72 -10.51
N LYS A 2 0.56 -28.55 -10.53
CA LYS A 2 1.26 -27.26 -10.72
C LYS A 2 2.03 -26.94 -9.44
N GLU A 3 3.33 -27.18 -9.42
CA GLU A 3 4.21 -26.69 -8.35
C GLU A 3 4.03 -25.17 -8.24
N ARG A 4 3.35 -24.72 -7.19
CA ARG A 4 3.30 -23.28 -6.90
C ARG A 4 4.73 -22.88 -6.52
N LYS A 5 5.48 -22.29 -7.45
CA LYS A 5 6.80 -21.71 -7.18
C LYS A 5 6.67 -20.79 -5.96
N LYS A 6 7.14 -21.26 -4.81
CA LYS A 6 7.12 -20.50 -3.56
C LYS A 6 7.97 -19.25 -3.77
N LEU A 7 7.38 -18.09 -3.54
CA LEU A 7 8.09 -16.82 -3.75
C LEU A 7 9.22 -16.74 -2.73
N SER A 8 10.44 -16.40 -3.16
CA SER A 8 11.55 -16.27 -2.22
C SER A 8 11.35 -15.06 -1.31
N LEU A 9 11.84 -15.15 -0.08
CA LEU A 9 11.78 -14.07 0.89
C LEU A 9 12.29 -12.73 0.33
N LYS A 10 13.44 -12.76 -0.35
CA LYS A 10 14.06 -11.59 -0.99
C LYS A 10 13.08 -10.92 -1.96
N LYS A 11 12.33 -11.71 -2.75
CA LYS A 11 11.33 -11.20 -3.68
C LYS A 11 10.13 -10.58 -2.97
N ILE A 12 9.69 -11.14 -1.85
CA ILE A 12 8.59 -10.58 -1.04
C ILE A 12 8.98 -9.20 -0.51
N ILE A 13 10.15 -9.10 0.13
CA ILE A 13 10.66 -7.83 0.68
C ILE A 13 10.87 -6.81 -0.44
N GLN A 14 11.48 -7.21 -1.55
CA GLN A 14 11.67 -6.33 -2.70
C GLN A 14 10.34 -5.81 -3.26
N LYS A 15 9.31 -6.67 -3.37
CA LYS A 15 7.98 -6.26 -3.81
C LYS A 15 7.35 -5.26 -2.84
N LEU A 16 7.44 -5.47 -1.53
CA LEU A 16 6.94 -4.52 -0.54
C LEU A 16 7.63 -3.16 -0.68
N LEU A 17 8.96 -3.12 -0.76
CA LEU A 17 9.72 -1.88 -0.89
C LEU A 17 9.40 -1.12 -2.19
N ILE A 18 9.33 -1.83 -3.33
CA ILE A 18 8.93 -1.22 -4.61
C ILE A 18 7.51 -0.66 -4.51
N ASN A 19 6.60 -1.40 -3.88
CA ASN A 19 5.20 -0.99 -3.76
C ASN A 19 5.04 0.25 -2.88
N TYR A 20 5.81 0.38 -1.80
CA TYR A 20 5.82 1.59 -0.97
C TYR A 20 6.40 2.80 -1.71
N ALA A 21 7.48 2.61 -2.47
CA ALA A 21 8.02 3.67 -3.29
C ALA A 21 7.02 4.13 -4.36
N LEU A 22 6.34 3.18 -5.03
CA LEU A 22 5.28 3.47 -6.00
C LEU A 22 4.12 4.24 -5.36
N PHE A 23 3.68 3.84 -4.17
CA PHE A 23 2.64 4.55 -3.43
C PHE A 23 3.02 6.03 -3.25
N ILE A 24 4.21 6.30 -2.72
CA ILE A 24 4.66 7.69 -2.48
C ILE A 24 4.70 8.48 -3.79
N LEU A 25 5.28 7.90 -4.85
CA LEU A 25 5.40 8.56 -6.15
C LEU A 25 4.03 8.86 -6.76
N ILE A 26 3.11 7.88 -6.78
CA ILE A 26 1.78 8.02 -7.39
C ILE A 26 0.95 9.01 -6.59
N PHE A 27 0.92 8.87 -5.26
CA PHE A 27 0.19 9.78 -4.37
C PHE A 27 0.56 11.24 -4.64
N PHE A 28 1.85 11.58 -4.65
CA PHE A 28 2.29 12.95 -4.88
C PHE A 28 2.08 13.38 -6.33
N THR A 29 2.48 12.58 -7.33
CA THR A 29 2.37 12.98 -8.75
C THR A 29 0.94 13.22 -9.19
N LEU A 30 0.00 12.36 -8.80
CA LEU A 30 -1.42 12.52 -9.15
C LEU A 30 -2.14 13.47 -8.19
N GLY A 31 -1.72 13.55 -6.93
CA GLY A 31 -2.31 14.41 -5.91
C GLY A 31 -2.15 15.91 -6.19
N PHE A 32 -1.11 16.31 -6.95
CA PHE A 32 -0.94 17.70 -7.39
C PHE A 32 -1.79 18.08 -8.61
N VAL A 33 -2.47 17.13 -9.23
CA VAL A 33 -3.32 17.40 -10.41
C VAL A 33 -4.69 17.89 -9.94
N ASN A 34 -5.05 19.12 -10.31
CA ASN A 34 -6.34 19.72 -9.95
C ASN A 34 -7.49 19.19 -10.83
N SER A 35 -7.74 17.87 -10.79
CA SER A 35 -8.83 17.20 -11.50
C SER A 35 -9.44 16.11 -10.63
N ILE A 36 -10.74 16.21 -10.38
CA ILE A 36 -11.50 15.28 -9.52
C ILE A 36 -11.36 13.83 -10.02
N SER A 37 -11.45 13.61 -11.33
CA SER A 37 -11.28 12.28 -11.91
C SER A 37 -9.90 11.69 -11.63
N VAL A 38 -8.85 12.53 -11.63
CA VAL A 38 -7.48 12.10 -11.35
C VAL A 38 -7.32 11.78 -9.86
N ILE A 39 -7.90 12.57 -8.97
CA ILE A 39 -7.91 12.32 -7.52
C ILE A 39 -8.61 10.99 -7.20
N ARG A 40 -9.74 10.70 -7.84
CA ARG A 40 -10.46 9.41 -7.70
C ARG A 40 -9.61 8.23 -8.18
N ILE A 41 -8.92 8.38 -9.31
CA ILE A 41 -8.00 7.35 -9.84
C ILE A 41 -6.82 7.14 -8.88
N ASN A 42 -6.26 8.23 -8.34
CA ASN A 42 -5.17 8.17 -7.36
C ASN A 42 -5.60 7.35 -6.13
N PHE A 43 -6.76 7.66 -5.55
CA PHE A 43 -7.33 6.91 -4.44
C PHE A 43 -7.48 5.41 -4.75
N LEU A 44 -8.02 5.05 -5.92
CA LEU A 44 -8.20 3.65 -6.30
C LEU A 44 -6.86 2.92 -6.45
N ILE A 45 -5.85 3.57 -7.03
CA ILE A 45 -4.51 3.00 -7.18
C ILE A 45 -3.87 2.79 -5.80
N ASP A 46 -3.95 3.80 -4.93
CA ASP A 46 -3.38 3.75 -3.58
C ASP A 46 -4.01 2.64 -2.73
N VAL A 47 -5.34 2.51 -2.77
CA VAL A 47 -6.06 1.41 -2.12
C VAL A 47 -5.60 0.05 -2.67
N PHE A 48 -5.46 -0.07 -3.99
CA PHE A 48 -4.96 -1.30 -4.61
C PHE A 48 -3.53 -1.65 -4.15
N LEU A 49 -2.64 -0.66 -4.08
CA LEU A 49 -1.26 -0.83 -3.60
C LEU A 49 -1.24 -1.26 -2.12
N ILE A 50 -2.12 -0.71 -1.27
CA ILE A 50 -2.25 -1.14 0.12
C ILE A 50 -2.70 -2.61 0.21
N ILE A 51 -3.74 -3.01 -0.53
CA ILE A 51 -4.22 -4.40 -0.55
C ILE A 51 -3.11 -5.35 -1.04
N TYR A 52 -2.38 -4.95 -2.08
CA TYR A 52 -1.25 -5.71 -2.59
C TYR A 52 -0.15 -5.86 -1.52
N SER A 53 0.15 -4.80 -0.75
CA SER A 53 1.11 -4.86 0.36
C SER A 53 0.64 -5.76 1.49
N LEU A 54 -0.64 -5.68 1.87
CA LEU A 54 -1.24 -6.54 2.89
C LEU A 54 -1.10 -8.02 2.52
N TYR A 55 -1.33 -8.36 1.25
CA TYR A 55 -1.11 -9.73 0.77
C TYR A 55 0.33 -10.22 1.00
N PHE A 56 1.34 -9.42 0.67
CA PHE A 56 2.74 -9.78 0.92
C PHE A 56 3.10 -9.81 2.40
N ASN A 57 2.54 -8.91 3.22
CA ASN A 57 2.71 -8.94 4.66
C ASN A 57 2.15 -10.22 5.28
N LEU A 58 0.95 -10.63 4.88
CA LEU A 58 0.36 -11.91 5.33
C LEU A 58 1.21 -13.10 4.89
N MET A 59 1.81 -13.07 3.70
CA MET A 59 2.79 -14.08 3.29
C MET A 59 4.03 -14.05 4.19
N LEU A 60 4.60 -12.86 4.45
CA LEU A 60 5.82 -12.67 5.24
C LEU A 60 5.65 -13.15 6.69
N LEU A 61 4.46 -13.01 7.26
CA LEU A 61 4.10 -13.48 8.60
C LEU A 61 4.10 -15.01 8.74
N LYS A 62 4.04 -15.78 7.64
CA LYS A 62 4.12 -17.24 7.71
C LYS A 62 5.43 -17.70 8.34
N LYS A 63 5.35 -18.76 9.15
CA LYS A 63 6.51 -19.39 9.82
C LYS A 63 7.57 -19.89 8.83
N GLU A 64 7.16 -20.16 7.59
CA GLU A 64 8.00 -20.62 6.48
C GLU A 64 9.09 -19.61 6.06
N TYR A 65 8.95 -18.33 6.43
CA TYR A 65 9.92 -17.29 6.12
C TYR A 65 10.70 -16.92 7.38
N ASN A 66 11.97 -17.31 7.41
CA ASN A 66 12.89 -17.03 8.52
C ASN A 66 13.42 -15.59 8.43
N VAL A 67 12.66 -14.65 9.01
CA VAL A 67 13.02 -13.23 9.17
C VAL A 67 12.76 -12.84 10.60
N HIS A 68 13.61 -11.95 11.12
CA HIS A 68 13.46 -11.37 12.44
C HIS A 68 12.04 -10.81 12.64
N PHE A 69 11.39 -11.18 13.75
CA PHE A 69 10.00 -10.85 14.01
C PHE A 69 9.72 -9.34 13.90
N PHE A 70 10.61 -8.50 14.44
CA PHE A 70 10.49 -7.05 14.36
C PHE A 70 10.48 -6.51 12.92
N VAL A 71 11.22 -7.13 12.01
CA VAL A 71 11.21 -6.72 10.59
C VAL A 71 9.85 -7.02 9.96
N LYS A 72 9.24 -8.16 10.29
CA LYS A 72 7.89 -8.50 9.81
C LYS A 72 6.86 -7.49 10.32
N ILE A 73 6.92 -7.16 11.62
CA ILE A 73 6.02 -6.18 12.25
C ILE A 73 6.23 -4.78 11.66
N LEU A 74 7.48 -4.39 11.37
CA LEU A 74 7.77 -3.11 10.72
C LEU A 74 7.08 -2.99 9.36
N PHE A 75 7.13 -4.02 8.52
CA PHE A 75 6.44 -3.99 7.22
C PHE A 75 4.92 -3.91 7.36
N VAL A 76 4.33 -4.63 8.32
CA VAL A 76 2.89 -4.53 8.62
C VAL A 76 2.55 -3.11 9.09
N PHE A 77 3.35 -2.55 10.00
CA PHE A 77 3.14 -1.22 10.54
C PHE A 77 3.19 -0.15 9.45
N ILE A 78 4.17 -0.21 8.54
CA ILE A 78 4.25 0.69 7.39
C ILE A 78 2.98 0.60 6.55
N THR A 79 2.50 -0.61 6.22
CA THR A 79 1.28 -0.76 5.41
C THR A 79 0.04 -0.21 6.12
N MET A 80 -0.09 -0.43 7.43
CA MET A 80 -1.19 0.13 8.22
C MET A 80 -1.13 1.65 8.27
N PHE A 81 0.07 2.22 8.43
CA PHE A 81 0.29 3.67 8.37
C PHE A 81 -0.14 4.25 7.02
N LEU A 82 0.23 3.62 5.91
CA LEU A 82 -0.20 4.04 4.57
C LEU A 82 -1.72 3.97 4.41
N ALA A 83 -2.37 2.93 4.95
CA ALA A 83 -3.82 2.81 4.91
C ALA A 83 -4.53 3.93 5.68
N ILE A 84 -4.05 4.24 6.88
CA ILE A 84 -4.56 5.37 7.69
C ILE A 84 -4.32 6.68 6.96
N PHE A 85 -3.16 6.84 6.33
CA PHE A 85 -2.83 8.02 5.54
C PHE A 85 -3.78 8.20 4.35
N VAL A 86 -4.10 7.16 3.58
CA VAL A 86 -5.09 7.23 2.49
C VAL A 86 -6.47 7.61 2.99
N TYR A 87 -6.90 7.01 4.11
CA TYR A 87 -8.16 7.38 4.74
C TYR A 87 -8.16 8.87 5.12
N PHE A 88 -7.11 9.33 5.79
CA PHE A 88 -6.95 10.72 6.17
C PHE A 88 -6.91 11.65 4.96
N ALA A 89 -6.23 11.28 3.88
CA ALA A 89 -6.01 12.15 2.71
C ALA A 89 -7.18 12.23 1.74
N PHE A 90 -8.02 11.18 1.63
CA PHE A 90 -9.09 11.16 0.62
C PHE A 90 -10.51 11.10 1.19
N LEU A 91 -10.67 10.66 2.44
CA LEU A 91 -12.00 10.39 3.01
C LEU A 91 -12.37 11.30 4.18
N MET A 92 -11.39 11.92 4.85
CA MET A 92 -11.64 12.84 5.96
C MET A 92 -11.92 14.26 5.43
N PRO A 93 -13.11 14.84 5.63
CA PRO A 93 -13.48 16.12 5.02
C PRO A 93 -12.72 17.35 5.53
N GLU A 94 -12.03 17.21 6.67
CA GLU A 94 -11.32 18.28 7.37
C GLU A 94 -9.89 18.51 6.84
N ASN A 95 -9.44 17.67 5.92
CA ASN A 95 -8.07 17.69 5.39
C ASN A 95 -7.84 18.69 4.24
N GLY A 96 -8.87 19.47 3.87
CA GLY A 96 -8.81 20.46 2.79
C GLY A 96 -8.88 19.89 1.37
N LEU A 97 -8.93 18.57 1.21
CA LEU A 97 -9.17 17.90 -0.07
C LEU A 97 -10.66 17.51 -0.17
N PRO A 98 -11.30 17.69 -1.34
CA PRO A 98 -12.69 17.26 -1.52
C PRO A 98 -12.80 15.74 -1.28
N PRO A 99 -13.72 15.28 -0.40
CA PRO A 99 -13.88 13.85 -0.12
C PRO A 99 -14.20 13.08 -1.41
N VAL A 100 -13.38 12.08 -1.72
CA VAL A 100 -13.48 11.31 -2.97
C VAL A 100 -14.85 10.63 -3.17
N LEU A 101 -15.53 10.29 -2.07
CA LEU A 101 -16.81 9.58 -2.08
C LEU A 101 -18.04 10.48 -2.19
N PHE A 102 -17.93 11.78 -1.91
CA PHE A 102 -19.09 12.67 -1.72
C PHE A 102 -19.15 13.86 -2.70
N MET A 103 -18.26 13.92 -3.69
CA MET A 103 -18.24 14.93 -4.76
C MET A 103 -18.06 14.29 -6.12
#